data_AF-A0A7V9IWZ8-F1
#
_entry.id   AF-A0A7V9IWZ8-F1
#
_cell.length_a   1.000
_cell.length_b   1.000
_cell.length_c   1.000
_cell.angle_alpha   90.00
_cell.angle_beta   90.00
_cell.angle_gamma   90.00
#
_symmetry.space_group_name_H-M   'P 1'
#
loop_
_entity.id
_entity.type
_entity.pdbx_description
1 polymer ?
#
loop_
_entity_poly.entity_id
_entity_poly.type
_entity_poly.pdbx_seq_one_letter_code
_entity_poly.pdbx_strand_id
1 'polypeptide(L)'
;TTAERFEPRPLPGGDAVAFVQRSARSVTYRHQARVVLHASAADIASRHRWLSDDLEPLGDDRCAYETSDDSLEWLALRIASLGVDFEIVGPPELADWCLRVAARFERAA
;
A
#
# COMPACT_ATOMS: atom_id res chain seq x y z
N THR A 1 30.16 18.86 20.00
CA THR A 1 29.68 17.52 20.40
C THR A 1 28.53 17.69 21.37
N THR A 2 27.29 17.63 20.90
CA THR A 2 26.13 17.66 21.79
C THR A 2 25.46 16.31 21.69
N ALA A 3 25.78 15.44 22.64
CA ALA A 3 25.00 14.23 22.88
C ALA A 3 23.78 14.65 23.68
N GLU A 4 22.70 15.00 22.99
CA GLU A 4 21.40 15.12 23.62
C GLU A 4 20.98 13.71 24.04
N ARG A 5 20.96 13.46 25.35
CA ARG A 5 20.57 12.15 25.88
C ARG A 5 19.09 11.97 25.64
N PHE A 6 18.74 11.01 24.78
CA PHE A 6 17.38 10.56 24.59
C PHE A 6 16.85 10.03 25.92
N GLU A 7 15.83 10.69 26.46
CA GLU A 7 15.09 10.22 27.63
C GLU A 7 13.88 9.43 27.13
N PRO A 8 13.87 8.09 27.24
CA PRO A 8 12.78 7.29 26.70
C PRO A 8 11.47 7.63 27.40
N ARG A 9 10.50 8.13 26.64
CA ARG A 9 9.16 8.38 27.16
C ARG A 9 8.55 7.05 27.66
N PRO A 10 7.97 7.02 28.87
CA PRO A 10 7.35 5.81 29.39
C PRO A 10 6.23 5.34 28.46
N LEU A 11 6.23 4.05 28.15
CA LEU A 11 5.25 3.44 27.26
C LEU A 11 3.88 3.46 27.94
N PRO A 12 2.82 3.95 27.26
CA PRO A 12 1.46 3.90 27.80
C PRO A 12 1.05 2.46 28.14
N GLY A 13 0.80 2.21 29.42
CA GLY A 13 0.47 0.89 29.94
C GLY A 13 1.66 -0.03 30.27
N GLY A 14 2.91 0.47 30.20
CA GLY A 14 4.12 -0.20 30.69
C GLY A 14 4.59 -1.44 29.90
N ASP A 15 3.78 -1.94 28.99
CA ASP A 15 4.06 -3.12 28.17
C ASP A 15 4.31 -2.73 26.71
N ALA A 16 5.54 -2.89 26.27
CA ALA A 16 5.97 -2.63 24.89
C ALA A 16 5.28 -3.56 23.89
N VAL A 17 5.11 -4.84 24.23
CA VAL A 17 4.46 -5.80 23.35
C VAL A 17 3.00 -5.44 23.20
N ALA A 18 2.28 -5.17 24.30
CA ALA A 18 0.89 -4.78 24.20
C ALA A 18 0.70 -3.38 23.55
N PHE A 19 1.64 -2.45 23.73
CA PHE A 19 1.62 -1.16 23.04
C PHE A 19 1.82 -1.31 21.53
N VAL A 20 2.77 -2.15 21.10
CA VAL A 20 2.99 -2.47 19.68
C VAL A 20 1.80 -3.21 19.10
N GLN A 21 1.24 -4.20 19.81
CA GLN A 21 0.04 -4.92 19.37
C GLN A 21 -1.17 -4.00 19.25
N ARG A 22 -1.37 -3.06 20.19
CA ARG A 22 -2.43 -2.04 20.09
C ARG A 22 -2.18 -1.06 18.96
N SER A 23 -0.95 -0.58 18.80
CA SER A 23 -0.57 0.37 17.74
C SER A 23 -0.72 -0.26 16.36
N ALA A 24 -0.23 -1.50 16.18
CA ALA A 24 -0.38 -2.27 14.95
C ALA A 24 -1.85 -2.57 14.63
N ARG A 25 -2.69 -2.84 15.64
CA ARG A 25 -4.15 -2.97 15.46
C ARG A 25 -4.85 -1.63 15.20
N SER A 26 -4.26 -0.49 15.61
CA SER A 26 -4.85 0.85 15.45
C SER A 26 -4.40 1.56 14.18
N VAL A 27 -3.37 1.10 13.47
CA VAL A 27 -3.05 1.59 12.13
C VAL A 27 -4.01 0.92 11.15
N THR A 28 -5.28 1.31 11.24
CA THR A 28 -6.22 1.15 10.13
C THR A 28 -6.00 2.37 9.25
N TYR A 29 -5.13 2.24 8.26
CA TYR A 29 -4.95 3.27 7.24
C TYR A 29 -6.32 3.67 6.66
N ARG A 30 -6.51 4.97 6.43
CA ARG A 30 -7.82 5.53 6.06
C ARG A 30 -8.41 4.90 4.80
N HIS A 31 -7.57 4.50 3.86
CA HIS A 31 -7.98 3.91 2.60
C HIS A 31 -7.40 2.51 2.48
N GLN A 32 -8.30 1.53 2.36
CA GLN A 32 -7.97 0.15 2.02
C GLN A 32 -8.36 -0.07 0.56
N ALA A 33 -7.42 -0.54 -0.24
CA ALA A 33 -7.61 -0.81 -1.65
C ALA A 33 -7.35 -2.28 -1.97
N ARG A 34 -8.18 -2.82 -2.86
CA ARG A 34 -7.98 -4.12 -3.48
C ARG A 34 -7.99 -3.91 -4.98
N VAL A 35 -6.94 -4.39 -5.64
CA VAL A 35 -6.82 -4.35 -7.11
C VAL A 35 -6.52 -5.75 -7.63
N VAL A 36 -6.91 -6.02 -8.88
CA VAL A 36 -6.48 -7.21 -9.60
C VAL A 36 -5.40 -6.79 -10.59
N LEU A 37 -4.22 -7.36 -10.46
CA LEU A 37 -3.10 -7.16 -11.36
C LEU A 37 -3.16 -8.20 -12.49
N HIS A 38 -2.93 -7.77 -13.72
CA HIS A 38 -2.80 -8.66 -14.89
C HIS A 38 -1.37 -9.21 -15.01
N ALA A 39 -0.93 -9.87 -13.94
CA ALA A 39 0.29 -10.65 -13.89
C ALA A 39 0.18 -11.72 -12.79
N SER A 40 0.99 -12.78 -12.89
CA SER A 40 1.07 -13.80 -11.85
C SER A 40 1.64 -13.21 -10.55
N ALA A 41 1.21 -13.75 -9.40
CA ALA A 41 1.77 -13.33 -8.11
C ALA A 41 3.29 -13.53 -8.04
N ALA A 42 3.79 -14.61 -8.66
CA ALA A 42 5.23 -14.91 -8.71
C ALA A 42 6.00 -13.86 -9.53
N ASP A 43 5.47 -13.42 -10.67
CA ASP A 43 6.12 -12.39 -11.49
C ASP A 43 6.19 -11.06 -10.76
N ILE A 44 5.09 -10.63 -10.12
CA ILE A 44 5.07 -9.40 -9.30
C ILE A 44 6.05 -9.52 -8.14
N ALA A 45 6.01 -10.61 -7.37
CA ALA A 45 6.91 -10.83 -6.23
C ALA A 45 8.39 -10.88 -6.64
N SER A 46 8.71 -11.37 -7.86
CA SER A 46 10.08 -11.40 -8.37
C SER A 46 10.68 -10.00 -8.57
N ARG A 47 9.84 -9.03 -8.96
CA ARG A 47 10.23 -7.63 -9.24
C ARG A 47 10.06 -6.73 -8.02
N HIS A 48 9.07 -7.04 -7.18
CA HIS A 48 8.64 -6.26 -6.04
C HIS A 48 8.54 -7.15 -4.80
N ARG A 49 9.69 -7.65 -4.33
CA ARG A 49 9.77 -8.62 -3.21
C ARG A 49 9.01 -8.19 -1.96
N TRP A 50 8.92 -6.89 -1.69
CA TRP A 50 8.22 -6.32 -0.54
C TRP A 50 6.69 -6.48 -0.58
N LEU A 51 6.12 -6.92 -1.70
CA LEU A 51 4.69 -7.17 -1.89
C LEU A 51 4.29 -8.63 -1.67
N SER A 52 5.25 -9.54 -1.47
CA SER A 52 5.00 -10.98 -1.55
C SER A 52 3.90 -11.47 -0.59
N ASP A 53 3.76 -10.84 0.58
CA ASP A 53 2.79 -11.21 1.61
C ASP A 53 1.38 -10.64 1.35
N ASP A 54 1.27 -9.66 0.45
CA ASP A 54 0.03 -8.92 0.15
C ASP A 54 -0.65 -9.38 -1.15
N LEU A 55 -0.09 -10.41 -1.81
CA LEU A 55 -0.56 -10.93 -3.10
C LEU A 55 -1.33 -12.23 -2.91
N GLU A 56 -2.56 -12.26 -3.43
CA GLU A 56 -3.41 -13.45 -3.49
C GLU A 56 -3.48 -13.95 -4.95
N PRO A 57 -2.97 -15.15 -5.28
CA PRO A 57 -3.08 -15.70 -6.63
C PRO A 57 -4.54 -15.90 -7.06
N LEU A 58 -4.91 -15.43 -8.25
CA LEU A 58 -6.25 -15.63 -8.85
C LEU A 58 -6.24 -16.52 -10.10
N GLY A 59 -5.07 -17.06 -10.45
CA GLY A 59 -4.84 -17.88 -11.63
C GLY A 59 -3.37 -17.83 -12.06
N ASP A 60 -3.10 -18.29 -13.27
CA ASP A 60 -1.73 -18.36 -13.81
C ASP A 60 -1.17 -16.98 -14.21
N ASP A 61 -2.04 -16.02 -14.52
CA ASP A 61 -1.68 -14.71 -15.09
C ASP A 61 -2.32 -13.52 -14.34
N ARG A 62 -2.97 -13.77 -13.20
CA ARG A 62 -3.63 -12.74 -12.39
C ARG A 62 -3.41 -12.95 -10.89
N CYS A 63 -3.33 -11.85 -10.16
CA CYS A 63 -3.34 -11.86 -8.70
C CYS A 63 -4.11 -10.65 -8.15
N ALA A 64 -4.74 -10.82 -6.99
CA ALA A 64 -5.23 -9.70 -6.21
C ALA A 64 -4.08 -9.15 -5.37
N TYR A 65 -4.05 -7.82 -5.24
CA TYR A 65 -3.13 -7.09 -4.38
C TYR A 65 -3.94 -6.26 -3.39
N GLU A 66 -3.73 -6.52 -2.10
CA GLU A 66 -4.32 -5.74 -1.02
C GLU A 66 -3.31 -4.72 -0.49
N THR A 67 -3.73 -3.47 -0.38
CA THR A 67 -2.85 -2.41 0.10
C THR A 67 -3.64 -1.33 0.79
N SER A 68 -2.97 -0.56 1.63
CA SER A 68 -3.62 0.54 2.33
C SER A 68 -2.66 1.71 2.54
N ASP A 69 -3.24 2.89 2.66
CA ASP A 69 -2.52 4.14 2.91
C ASP A 69 -3.49 5.21 3.43
N ASP A 70 -2.96 6.30 3.97
CA ASP A 70 -3.78 7.47 4.33
C ASP A 70 -4.03 8.40 3.14
N SER A 71 -3.37 8.13 1.99
CA SER A 71 -3.50 8.91 0.77
C SER A 71 -3.84 8.04 -0.45
N LEU A 72 -5.00 8.32 -1.06
CA LEU A 72 -5.39 7.74 -2.35
C LEU A 72 -4.41 8.07 -3.48
N GLU A 73 -3.74 9.23 -3.42
CA GLU A 73 -2.70 9.62 -4.36
C GLU A 73 -1.51 8.66 -4.32
N TRP A 74 -1.00 8.40 -3.11
CA TRP A 74 0.14 7.50 -2.93
C TRP A 74 -0.23 6.06 -3.28
N LEU A 75 -1.45 5.62 -2.98
CA LEU A 75 -1.97 4.33 -3.44
C LEU A 75 -1.96 4.22 -4.97
N ALA A 76 -2.54 5.20 -5.67
CA ALA A 76 -2.61 5.19 -7.13
C ALA A 76 -1.23 5.15 -7.77
N LEU A 77 -0.29 5.98 -7.28
CA LEU A 77 1.09 6.01 -7.78
C LEU A 77 1.85 4.71 -7.48
N ARG A 78 1.68 4.13 -6.28
CA ARG A 78 2.26 2.84 -5.91
C ARG A 78 1.78 1.73 -6.85
N ILE A 79 0.47 1.64 -7.07
CA ILE A 79 -0.13 0.62 -7.94
C ILE A 79 0.33 0.81 -9.39
N ALA A 80 0.30 2.03 -9.91
CA ALA A 80 0.77 2.34 -11.27
C ALA A 80 2.27 2.00 -11.46
N SER A 81 3.08 2.17 -10.41
CA SER A 81 4.53 1.87 -10.46
C SER A 81 4.85 0.38 -10.63
N LEU A 82 3.88 -0.52 -10.46
CA LEU A 82 4.04 -1.96 -10.70
C LEU A 82 4.22 -2.28 -12.18
N GLY A 83 3.87 -1.35 -13.08
CA GLY A 83 4.14 -1.46 -14.51
C GLY A 83 3.38 -2.59 -15.20
N VAL A 84 2.23 -2.96 -14.65
CA VAL A 84 1.30 -3.94 -15.22
C VAL A 84 -0.10 -3.34 -15.27
N ASP A 85 -0.93 -3.85 -16.19
CA ASP A 85 -2.34 -3.47 -16.20
C ASP A 85 -3.03 -3.95 -14.92
N PHE A 86 -4.04 -3.20 -14.47
CA PHE A 86 -4.77 -3.51 -13.24
C PHE A 86 -6.22 -3.07 -13.29
N GLU A 87 -7.06 -3.76 -12.54
CA GLU A 87 -8.46 -3.44 -12.28
C GLU A 87 -8.65 -3.03 -10.83
N ILE A 88 -9.34 -1.91 -10.59
CA ILE A 88 -9.66 -1.46 -9.23
C ILE A 88 -10.95 -2.13 -8.79
N VAL A 89 -10.87 -2.98 -7.76
CA VAL A 89 -12.06 -3.58 -7.11
C VAL A 89 -12.66 -2.59 -6.12
N GLY A 90 -11.81 -1.86 -5.40
CA GLY A 90 -12.20 -0.79 -4.50
C GLY A 90 -10.99 -0.12 -3.86
N PRO A 91 -11.16 1.07 -3.27
CA PRO A 91 -12.41 1.84 -3.20
C PRO A 91 -12.63 2.63 -4.51
N PRO A 92 -13.88 2.98 -4.87
CA PRO A 92 -14.19 3.67 -6.13
C PRO A 92 -13.47 5.03 -6.26
N GLU A 93 -13.21 5.71 -5.15
CA GLU A 93 -12.48 6.98 -5.11
C GLU A 93 -11.04 6.85 -5.63
N LEU A 94 -10.46 5.65 -5.58
CA LEU A 94 -9.15 5.37 -6.18
C LEU A 94 -9.22 5.46 -7.71
N ALA A 95 -10.28 4.94 -8.32
CA ALA A 95 -10.47 5.02 -9.78
C ALA A 95 -10.62 6.48 -10.24
N ASP A 96 -11.39 7.28 -9.51
CA ASP A 96 -11.49 8.72 -9.75
C ASP A 96 -10.12 9.41 -9.66
N TRP A 97 -9.26 8.97 -8.74
CA TRP A 97 -7.90 9.50 -8.60
C TRP A 97 -7.02 9.13 -9.80
N CYS A 98 -7.06 7.87 -10.25
CA CYS A 98 -6.36 7.40 -11.43
C CYS A 98 -6.75 8.18 -12.69
N LEU A 99 -8.05 8.44 -12.91
CA LEU A 99 -8.52 9.23 -14.05
C LEU A 99 -8.00 10.66 -14.03
N ARG A 100 -7.93 11.30 -12.86
CA ARG A 100 -7.34 12.64 -12.72
C ARG A 100 -5.85 12.67 -13.03
N VAL A 101 -5.11 11.63 -12.65
CA VAL A 101 -3.67 11.49 -12.95
C VAL A 101 -3.44 11.25 -14.43
N ALA A 102 -4.20 10.33 -15.03
CA ALA A 102 -4.14 10.06 -16.47
C ALA A 102 -4.33 11.36 -17.27
N ALA A 103 -5.38 12.13 -16.96
CA ALA A 103 -5.62 13.41 -17.63
C ALA A 103 -4.47 14.42 -17.45
N ARG A 104 -3.72 14.39 -16.33
CA ARG A 104 -2.54 15.26 -16.15
C ARG A 104 -1.37 14.80 -17.03
N PHE A 105 -1.11 13.50 -17.09
CA PHE A 105 -0.05 12.95 -17.94
C PHE A 105 -0.35 13.14 -19.43
N GLU A 106 -1.60 12.95 -19.85
CA GLU A 106 -2.04 13.21 -21.23
C GLU A 106 -1.80 14.65 -21.67
N ARG A 107 -2.05 15.63 -20.79
CA ARG A 107 -1.78 17.05 -21.12
C ARG A 107 -0.30 17.42 -21.13
N ALA A 108 0.57 16.58 -20.56
CA ALA A 108 1.99 16.87 -20.40
C ALA A 108 2.86 16.24 -21.50
N ALA A 109 2.37 15.19 -22.16
CA ALA A 109 3.01 14.53 -23.30
C ALA A 109 2.82 15.33 -24.60
#